data_AF-I7AR31-F1
#
_entry.id   AF-I7AR31-F1
#
_cell.length_a   1.000
_cell.length_b   1.000
_cell.length_c   1.000
_cell.angle_alpha   90.00
_cell.angle_beta   90.00
_cell.angle_gamma   90.00
#
_symmetry.space_group_name_H-M   'P 1'
#
loop_
_entity.id
_entity.type
_entity.pdbx_description
1 polymer ?
#
loop_
_entity_poly.entity_id
_entity_poly.type
_entity_poly.pdbx_seq_one_letter_code
_entity_poly.pdbx_strand_id
1 'polypeptide(L)'
;MTYKVDKKAIRRLYLMKNSGNPDICSSLSRLVEIGNPYLTFILQAMFQNMLSETSCPAPFAILMRSSKIVNYIVRRIIGKDIILEARDGPRKCDDSKWDENDYVEVMKFLLNLEKANRRISYIDNPFILYVVSKISEVEKARLIRFLEISPLCILIMKTMNTNSLSGIHLEVINFLKVKDMTYEEGFMYIHESCADFKALKREFLKSRFPQIQRYFHVLMDFYPEMMFGARKPYANRMKIFGDPLSIPIKPRLLCVYISACVYFIRRKYEALGQEKNLDVLMKAIYIERILSTCPKRRLLKEVIHQLILDTPILVKVIVMRRFPCNLVRKMVECVPSFHLAYELSLKILCKNPNDSFYEALVEELLKKYPTESNVRKFGACAHLFGKPLLERLRYLTDACS
;
A
#
# COMPACT_ATOMS: atom_id res chain seq x y z
N MET A 1 46.15 -10.04 23.67
CA MET A 1 45.85 -10.15 22.22
C MET A 1 44.42 -10.58 22.04
N THR A 2 43.54 -9.68 21.63
CA THR A 2 42.15 -9.99 21.28
C THR A 2 42.14 -10.81 19.99
N TYR A 3 41.96 -12.13 20.12
CA TYR A 3 41.77 -13.03 18.98
C TYR A 3 40.53 -12.59 18.21
N LYS A 4 40.70 -11.82 17.14
CA LYS A 4 39.66 -11.62 16.14
C LYS A 4 39.49 -12.95 15.42
N VAL A 5 38.48 -13.71 15.83
CA VAL A 5 38.12 -14.96 15.17
C VAL A 5 37.62 -14.63 13.76
N ASP A 6 38.43 -14.92 12.76
CA ASP A 6 38.11 -14.69 11.34
C ASP A 6 37.24 -15.83 10.79
N LYS A 7 36.12 -15.48 10.16
CA LYS A 7 35.25 -16.38 9.39
C LYS A 7 36.05 -17.29 8.43
N LYS A 8 37.12 -16.78 7.82
CA LYS A 8 37.99 -17.57 6.92
C LYS A 8 38.77 -18.66 7.66
N ALA A 9 39.12 -18.44 8.93
CA ALA A 9 39.80 -19.42 9.76
C ALA A 9 38.85 -20.57 10.15
N ILE A 10 37.64 -20.23 10.62
CA ILE A 10 36.59 -21.22 10.93
C ILE A 10 36.25 -22.06 9.69
N ARG A 11 36.11 -21.41 8.53
CA ARG A 11 35.84 -22.11 7.26
C ARG A 11 36.97 -23.06 6.87
N ARG A 12 38.23 -22.66 7.04
CA ARG A 12 39.39 -23.53 6.78
C ARG A 12 39.40 -24.75 7.69
N LEU A 13 39.19 -24.55 8.99
CA LEU A 13 39.04 -25.65 9.96
C LEU A 13 37.94 -26.63 9.55
N TYR A 14 36.81 -26.10 9.06
CA TYR A 14 35.68 -26.93 8.65
C TYR A 14 35.99 -27.79 7.42
N LEU A 15 36.69 -27.24 6.43
CA LEU A 15 37.12 -27.98 5.24
C LEU A 15 38.16 -29.07 5.59
N MET A 16 38.89 -28.91 6.68
CA MET A 16 39.87 -29.87 7.18
C MET A 16 39.27 -30.93 8.12
N LYS A 17 37.97 -30.88 8.45
CA LYS A 17 37.37 -31.77 9.48
C LYS A 17 37.57 -33.26 9.21
N ASN A 18 37.66 -33.67 7.94
CA ASN A 18 37.83 -35.08 7.56
C ASN A 18 39.28 -35.47 7.29
N SER A 19 40.26 -34.56 7.49
CA SER A 19 41.66 -34.83 7.20
C SER A 19 42.41 -35.55 8.33
N GLY A 20 41.72 -35.92 9.42
CA GLY A 20 42.31 -36.65 10.55
C GLY A 20 43.34 -35.87 11.39
N ASN A 21 43.41 -34.55 11.26
CA ASN A 21 44.41 -33.73 11.94
C ASN A 21 44.05 -33.53 13.44
N PRO A 22 44.88 -34.00 14.40
CA PRO A 22 44.60 -33.89 15.84
C PRO A 22 44.59 -32.45 16.37
N ASP A 23 45.24 -31.50 15.67
CA ASP A 23 45.28 -30.09 16.07
C ASP A 23 43.94 -29.36 15.90
N ILE A 24 42.98 -29.98 15.21
CA ILE A 24 41.64 -29.41 15.01
C ILE A 24 40.88 -29.36 16.34
N CYS A 25 40.90 -30.45 17.13
CA CYS A 25 40.17 -30.50 18.40
C CYS A 25 40.74 -29.48 19.41
N SER A 26 42.06 -29.38 19.53
CA SER A 26 42.70 -28.39 20.43
C SER A 26 42.39 -26.95 20.01
N SER A 27 42.39 -26.68 18.70
CA SER A 27 42.00 -25.38 18.15
C SER A 27 40.52 -25.04 18.40
N LEU A 28 39.62 -26.02 18.28
CA LEU A 28 38.19 -25.85 18.53
C LEU A 28 37.90 -25.61 20.01
N SER A 29 38.48 -26.40 20.92
CA SER A 29 38.32 -26.22 22.37
C SER A 29 38.78 -24.83 22.81
N ARG A 30 39.94 -24.39 22.31
CA ARG A 30 40.47 -23.05 22.59
C ARG A 30 39.57 -21.92 22.05
N LEU A 31 38.90 -22.13 20.92
CA LEU A 31 37.93 -21.16 20.38
C LEU A 31 36.62 -21.11 21.20
N VAL A 32 36.19 -22.25 21.75
CA VAL A 32 35.04 -22.33 22.66
C VAL A 32 35.34 -21.66 24.00
N GLU A 33 36.56 -21.84 24.53
CA GLU A 33 37.05 -21.22 25.78
C GLU A 33 37.09 -19.68 25.74
N ILE A 34 37.13 -19.07 24.55
CA ILE A 34 37.01 -17.60 24.39
C ILE A 34 35.65 -17.09 24.94
N GLY A 35 34.67 -17.98 25.14
CA GLY A 35 33.46 -17.69 25.91
C GLY A 35 32.41 -16.86 25.16
N ASN A 36 32.56 -16.68 23.84
CA ASN A 36 31.53 -16.02 23.04
C ASN A 36 30.39 -17.01 22.73
N PRO A 37 29.17 -16.80 23.25
CA PRO A 37 28.08 -17.78 23.13
C PRO A 37 27.67 -18.05 21.67
N TYR A 38 27.71 -17.02 20.81
CA TYR A 38 27.39 -17.14 19.39
C TYR A 38 28.46 -17.89 18.59
N LEU A 39 29.72 -17.71 18.96
CA LEU A 39 30.82 -18.48 18.37
C LEU A 39 30.70 -19.95 18.77
N THR A 40 30.44 -20.22 20.05
CA THR A 40 30.21 -21.58 20.55
C THR A 40 29.04 -22.25 19.82
N PHE A 41 27.94 -21.54 19.59
CA PHE A 41 26.83 -22.04 18.78
C PHE A 41 27.26 -22.41 17.36
N ILE A 42 27.98 -21.53 16.65
CA ILE A 42 28.43 -21.80 15.28
C ILE A 42 29.38 -23.00 15.24
N LEU A 43 30.32 -23.07 16.17
CA LEU A 43 31.29 -24.17 16.25
C LEU A 43 30.59 -25.49 16.56
N GLN A 44 29.66 -25.53 17.51
CA GLN A 44 28.90 -26.74 17.80
C GLN A 44 27.95 -27.13 16.66
N ALA A 45 27.38 -26.17 15.94
CA ALA A 45 26.59 -26.45 14.74
C ALA A 45 27.43 -27.10 13.64
N MET A 46 28.69 -26.70 13.51
CA MET A 46 29.59 -27.17 12.45
C MET A 46 30.39 -28.43 12.82
N PHE A 47 30.78 -28.59 14.08
CA PHE A 47 31.73 -29.61 14.54
C PHE A 47 31.16 -30.49 15.66
N GLN A 48 29.84 -30.73 15.64
CA GLN A 48 29.13 -31.43 16.71
C GLN A 48 29.80 -32.76 17.13
N ASN A 49 30.29 -33.56 16.19
CA ASN A 49 30.92 -34.86 16.45
C ASN A 49 32.29 -34.75 17.13
N MET A 50 32.95 -33.59 17.02
CA MET A 50 34.28 -33.33 17.59
C MET A 50 34.22 -32.56 18.91
N LEU A 51 33.04 -32.06 19.29
CA LEU A 51 32.82 -31.21 20.47
C LEU A 51 31.85 -31.86 21.47
N SER A 52 31.74 -33.19 21.47
CA SER A 52 30.77 -33.96 22.26
C SER A 52 30.80 -33.71 23.77
N GLU A 53 31.94 -33.26 24.30
CA GLU A 53 32.14 -32.99 25.73
C GLU A 53 31.77 -31.56 26.15
N THR A 54 31.65 -30.62 25.20
CA THR A 54 31.27 -29.23 25.50
C THR A 54 29.75 -29.08 25.54
N SER A 55 29.20 -28.64 26.68
CA SER A 55 27.77 -28.38 26.78
C SER A 55 27.39 -27.12 25.98
N CYS A 56 26.36 -27.23 25.15
CA CYS A 56 25.77 -26.08 24.47
C CYS A 56 25.03 -25.22 25.51
N PRO A 57 25.19 -23.89 25.53
CA PRO A 57 24.30 -23.04 26.31
C PRO A 57 22.84 -23.31 25.96
N ALA A 58 21.95 -23.31 26.95
CA ALA A 58 20.56 -23.76 26.80
C ALA A 58 19.81 -23.12 25.62
N PRO A 59 19.88 -21.79 25.35
CA PRO A 59 19.24 -21.18 24.19
C PRO A 59 19.70 -21.78 22.85
N PHE A 60 20.98 -22.09 22.73
CA PHE A 60 21.52 -22.69 21.51
C PHE A 60 21.20 -24.18 21.41
N ALA A 61 21.09 -24.89 22.52
CA ALA A 61 20.59 -26.27 22.54
C ALA A 61 19.15 -26.35 21.99
N ILE A 62 18.28 -25.40 22.38
CA ILE A 62 16.92 -25.26 21.83
C ILE A 62 16.96 -24.98 20.33
N LEU A 63 17.76 -23.99 19.91
CA LEU A 63 17.89 -23.60 18.50
C LEU A 63 18.38 -24.76 17.61
N MET A 64 19.27 -25.58 18.16
CA MET A 64 19.84 -26.75 17.50
C MET A 64 18.81 -27.84 17.19
N ARG A 65 17.59 -27.77 17.74
CA ARG A 65 16.46 -28.64 17.34
C ARG A 65 15.97 -28.35 15.92
N SER A 66 16.16 -27.13 15.40
CA SER A 66 15.83 -26.79 14.00
C SER A 66 17.07 -26.88 13.12
N SER A 67 17.26 -28.02 12.47
CA SER A 67 18.32 -28.17 11.46
C SER A 67 18.20 -27.15 10.34
N LYS A 68 16.96 -26.76 9.97
CA LYS A 68 16.69 -25.76 8.93
C LYS A 68 17.21 -24.37 9.32
N ILE A 69 16.88 -23.88 10.52
CA ILE A 69 17.34 -22.57 10.99
C ILE A 69 18.85 -22.59 11.18
N VAL A 70 19.40 -23.62 11.83
CA VAL A 70 20.86 -23.74 12.02
C VAL A 70 21.59 -23.72 10.69
N ASN A 71 21.16 -24.53 9.71
CA ASN A 71 21.73 -24.55 8.37
C ASN A 71 21.67 -23.18 7.70
N TYR A 72 20.55 -22.48 7.83
CA TYR A 72 20.39 -21.14 7.29
C TYR A 72 21.38 -20.15 7.92
N ILE A 73 21.48 -20.14 9.25
CA ILE A 73 22.36 -19.23 9.99
C ILE A 73 23.83 -19.50 9.65
N VAL A 74 24.27 -20.76 9.71
CA VAL A 74 25.65 -21.14 9.42
C VAL A 74 26.02 -20.81 7.97
N ARG A 75 25.14 -21.09 7.00
CA ARG A 75 25.39 -20.75 5.59
C ARG A 75 25.48 -19.24 5.35
N ARG A 76 24.71 -18.44 6.08
CA ARG A 76 24.76 -16.98 6.02
C ARG A 76 26.03 -16.42 6.65
N ILE A 77 26.40 -16.91 7.83
CA ILE A 77 27.54 -16.39 8.58
C ILE A 77 28.85 -16.90 8.00
N ILE A 78 28.98 -18.18 7.69
CA ILE A 78 30.25 -18.82 7.32
C ILE A 78 30.38 -19.10 5.82
N GLY A 79 29.30 -19.54 5.15
CA GLY A 79 29.28 -19.69 3.69
C GLY A 79 28.43 -20.83 3.18
N LYS A 80 28.01 -20.76 1.92
CA LYS A 80 27.10 -21.74 1.29
C LYS A 80 27.71 -23.14 1.15
N ASP A 81 29.03 -23.22 1.09
CA ASP A 81 29.78 -24.46 0.85
C ASP A 81 29.86 -25.37 2.08
N ILE A 82 29.23 -24.96 3.19
CA ILE A 82 29.13 -25.76 4.41
C ILE A 82 27.90 -26.66 4.33
N ILE A 83 28.17 -27.96 4.35
CA ILE A 83 27.16 -29.03 4.33
C ILE A 83 27.08 -29.62 5.73
N LEU A 84 26.13 -29.11 6.52
CA LEU A 84 25.83 -29.70 7.82
C LEU A 84 25.13 -31.04 7.63
N GLU A 85 25.64 -32.07 8.29
CA GLU A 85 25.05 -33.41 8.28
C GLU A 85 23.65 -33.36 8.92
N ALA A 86 22.70 -34.08 8.33
CA ALA A 86 21.37 -34.20 8.90
C ALA A 86 21.45 -34.96 10.22
N ARG A 87 20.89 -34.38 11.29
CA ARG A 87 20.77 -35.09 12.57
C ARG A 87 19.83 -36.27 12.40
N ASP A 88 20.25 -37.45 12.86
CA ASP A 88 19.40 -38.62 13.01
C ASP A 88 18.30 -38.35 14.05
N GLY A 89 17.15 -37.90 13.56
CA GLY A 89 15.87 -37.83 14.28
C GLY A 89 15.85 -36.98 15.57
N PRO A 90 14.66 -36.65 16.07
CA PRO A 90 14.55 -36.05 17.39
C PRO A 90 14.91 -37.14 18.42
N ARG A 91 16.12 -37.09 19.01
CA ARG A 91 16.34 -37.71 20.32
C ARG A 91 15.20 -37.20 21.22
N LYS A 92 14.36 -38.10 21.75
CA LYS A 92 13.28 -37.77 22.69
C LYS A 92 13.87 -36.82 23.73
N CYS A 93 13.49 -35.55 23.64
CA CYS A 93 14.06 -34.49 24.45
C CYS A 93 13.03 -34.19 25.52
N ASP A 94 13.47 -34.21 26.76
CA ASP A 94 12.62 -33.97 27.92
C ASP A 94 12.26 -32.48 27.94
N ASP A 95 11.00 -32.16 27.63
CA ASP A 95 10.48 -30.78 27.58
C ASP A 95 10.61 -30.06 28.94
N SER A 96 10.89 -30.81 30.02
CA SER A 96 11.14 -30.34 31.39
C SER A 96 12.50 -29.68 31.60
N LYS A 97 13.42 -29.72 30.62
CA LYS A 97 14.81 -29.28 30.80
C LYS A 97 15.04 -27.76 30.75
N TRP A 98 14.16 -27.01 30.07
CA TRP A 98 14.38 -25.59 29.77
C TRP A 98 13.30 -24.71 30.39
N ASP A 99 13.70 -23.57 30.91
CA ASP A 99 12.77 -22.57 31.46
C ASP A 99 12.29 -21.59 30.38
N GLU A 100 11.32 -20.74 30.73
CA GLU A 100 10.81 -19.70 29.83
C GLU A 100 11.90 -18.74 29.36
N ASN A 101 12.86 -18.40 30.23
CA ASN A 101 13.91 -17.44 29.94
C ASN A 101 14.85 -17.96 28.83
N ASP A 102 15.11 -19.27 28.78
CA ASP A 102 15.84 -19.88 27.68
C ASP A 102 15.15 -19.67 26.33
N TYR A 103 13.81 -19.85 26.27
CA TYR A 103 13.03 -19.60 25.06
C TYR A 103 12.98 -18.11 24.68
N VAL A 104 12.92 -17.22 25.68
CA VAL A 104 13.01 -15.76 25.50
C VAL A 104 14.35 -15.38 24.85
N GLU A 105 15.46 -15.93 25.33
CA GLU A 105 16.80 -15.68 24.77
C GLU A 105 16.94 -16.20 23.33
N VAL A 106 16.36 -17.37 23.01
CA VAL A 106 16.26 -17.86 21.62
C VAL A 106 15.55 -16.83 20.74
N MET A 107 14.40 -16.31 21.19
CA MET A 107 13.64 -15.34 20.40
C MET A 107 14.35 -14.00 20.27
N LYS A 108 15.00 -13.49 21.33
CA LYS A 108 15.86 -12.29 21.25
C LYS A 108 16.94 -12.46 20.20
N PHE A 109 17.60 -13.63 20.18
CA PHE A 109 18.62 -13.94 19.18
C PHE A 109 18.04 -13.94 17.76
N LEU A 110 16.93 -14.64 17.53
CA LEU A 110 16.28 -14.71 16.21
C LEU A 110 15.82 -13.34 15.71
N LEU A 111 15.22 -12.52 16.59
CA LEU A 111 14.78 -11.14 16.28
C LEU A 111 15.97 -10.25 15.90
N ASN A 112 17.08 -10.33 16.64
CA ASN A 112 18.29 -9.57 16.31
C ASN A 112 18.90 -10.04 14.99
N LEU A 113 18.89 -11.34 14.73
CA LEU A 113 19.44 -11.89 13.49
C LEU A 113 18.58 -11.53 12.28
N GLU A 114 17.26 -11.37 12.43
CA GLU A 114 16.35 -11.02 11.33
C GLU A 114 16.63 -9.61 10.77
N LYS A 115 17.16 -8.70 11.59
CA LYS A 115 17.62 -7.36 11.15
C LYS A 115 18.66 -7.45 10.04
N ALA A 116 19.55 -8.45 10.10
CA ALA A 116 20.55 -8.72 9.06
C ALA A 116 20.05 -9.74 8.02
N ASN A 117 19.17 -10.66 8.42
CA ASN A 117 18.70 -11.78 7.60
C ASN A 117 17.18 -11.78 7.48
N ARG A 118 16.65 -11.04 6.50
CA ARG A 118 15.21 -10.73 6.32
C ARG A 118 14.26 -11.90 5.99
N ARG A 119 14.68 -13.15 6.20
CA ARG A 119 13.90 -14.36 5.85
C ARG A 119 13.80 -15.39 6.98
N ILE A 120 14.34 -15.13 8.17
CA ILE A 120 14.41 -16.13 9.26
C ILE A 120 13.03 -16.70 9.60
N SER A 121 12.04 -15.82 9.74
CA SER A 121 10.63 -16.18 9.92
C SER A 121 10.13 -17.27 8.97
N TYR A 122 10.62 -17.32 7.73
CA TYR A 122 10.13 -18.27 6.72
C TYR A 122 10.93 -19.57 6.64
N ILE A 123 12.00 -19.75 7.43
CA ILE A 123 12.89 -20.91 7.32
C ILE A 123 12.29 -22.15 7.98
N ASP A 124 11.74 -22.00 9.20
CA ASP A 124 11.15 -23.10 9.95
C ASP A 124 10.01 -22.61 10.87
N ASN A 125 8.90 -22.21 10.24
CA ASN A 125 7.72 -21.72 10.94
C ASN A 125 7.24 -22.62 12.10
N PRO A 126 7.13 -23.96 11.95
CA PRO A 126 6.70 -24.84 13.04
C PRO A 126 7.59 -24.74 14.27
N PHE A 127 8.92 -24.71 14.08
CA PHE A 127 9.85 -24.56 15.20
C PHE A 127 9.72 -23.19 15.87
N ILE A 128 9.63 -22.12 15.09
CA ILE A 128 9.50 -20.76 15.65
C ILE A 128 8.21 -20.65 16.46
N LEU A 129 7.09 -21.17 15.94
CA LEU A 129 5.81 -21.20 16.66
C LEU A 129 5.90 -22.02 17.95
N TYR A 130 6.60 -23.16 17.92
CA TYR A 130 6.88 -23.94 19.12
C TYR A 130 7.64 -23.10 20.17
N VAL A 131 8.73 -22.42 19.80
CA VAL A 131 9.48 -21.56 20.72
C VAL A 131 8.59 -20.45 21.29
N VAL A 132 7.82 -19.76 20.42
CA VAL A 132 6.91 -18.69 20.85
C VAL A 132 5.82 -19.21 21.79
N SER A 133 5.33 -20.45 21.60
CA SER A 133 4.30 -21.06 22.45
C SER A 133 4.75 -21.32 23.90
N LYS A 134 6.07 -21.38 24.13
CA LYS A 134 6.66 -21.58 25.47
C LYS A 134 6.95 -20.27 26.21
N ILE A 135 6.63 -19.12 25.61
CA ILE A 135 6.83 -17.77 26.18
C ILE A 135 5.47 -17.19 26.59
N SER A 136 5.38 -16.60 27.77
CA SER A 136 4.19 -15.91 28.27
C SER A 136 3.85 -14.67 27.44
N GLU A 137 2.58 -14.27 27.45
CA GLU A 137 2.11 -13.06 26.76
C GLU A 137 2.85 -11.79 27.21
N VAL A 138 3.16 -11.70 28.50
CA VAL A 138 3.87 -10.54 29.07
C VAL A 138 5.28 -10.43 28.49
N GLU A 139 6.00 -11.54 28.40
CA GLU A 139 7.34 -11.56 27.83
C GLU A 139 7.32 -11.36 26.30
N LYS A 140 6.35 -11.92 25.58
CA LYS A 140 6.15 -11.61 24.16
C LYS A 140 5.97 -10.12 23.92
N ALA A 141 5.13 -9.46 24.73
CA ALA A 141 4.91 -8.01 24.63
C ALA A 141 6.21 -7.22 24.91
N ARG A 142 6.99 -7.63 25.91
CA ARG A 142 8.30 -7.03 26.23
C ARG A 142 9.30 -7.18 25.09
N LEU A 143 9.35 -8.36 24.46
CA LEU A 143 10.25 -8.66 23.34
C LEU A 143 10.05 -7.72 22.15
N ILE A 144 8.79 -7.40 21.81
CA ILE A 144 8.47 -6.61 20.61
C ILE A 144 8.35 -5.11 20.85
N ARG A 145 8.15 -4.66 22.10
CA ARG A 145 7.76 -3.28 22.45
C ARG A 145 8.55 -2.17 21.76
N PHE A 146 9.86 -2.35 21.57
CA PHE A 146 10.77 -1.34 21.02
C PHE A 146 11.41 -1.75 19.69
N LEU A 147 10.87 -2.80 19.05
CA LEU A 147 11.37 -3.27 17.78
C LEU A 147 10.61 -2.63 16.62
N GLU A 148 11.34 -2.35 15.52
CA GLU A 148 10.71 -2.13 14.21
C GLU A 148 9.86 -3.36 13.87
N ILE A 149 8.69 -3.16 13.25
CA ILE A 149 7.87 -4.30 12.85
C ILE A 149 8.66 -5.11 11.83
N SER A 150 8.86 -6.38 12.16
CA SER A 150 9.53 -7.39 11.34
C SER A 150 8.60 -8.58 11.09
N PRO A 151 8.91 -9.45 10.11
CA PRO A 151 8.14 -10.67 9.90
C PRO A 151 8.07 -11.60 11.14
N LEU A 152 9.15 -11.74 11.93
CA LEU A 152 9.09 -12.45 13.22
C LEU A 152 8.23 -11.72 14.25
N CYS A 153 8.33 -10.38 14.32
CA CYS A 153 7.47 -9.59 15.20
C CYS A 153 5.98 -9.86 14.89
N ILE A 154 5.61 -9.86 13.60
CA ILE A 154 4.25 -10.22 13.16
C ILE A 154 3.87 -11.64 13.57
N LEU A 155 4.78 -12.61 13.44
CA LEU A 155 4.51 -13.98 13.84
C LEU A 155 4.28 -14.10 15.35
N ILE A 156 5.08 -13.42 16.18
CA ILE A 156 4.86 -13.33 17.63
C ILE A 156 3.50 -12.71 17.93
N MET A 157 3.23 -11.53 17.38
CA MET A 157 1.99 -10.78 17.59
C MET A 157 0.74 -11.59 17.21
N LYS A 158 0.81 -12.44 16.16
CA LYS A 158 -0.30 -13.33 15.76
C LYS A 158 -0.64 -14.39 16.79
N THR A 159 0.30 -14.76 17.66
CA THR A 159 0.05 -15.71 18.77
C THR A 159 -0.46 -15.04 20.03
N MET A 160 -0.54 -13.70 20.05
CA MET A 160 -0.89 -12.92 21.21
C MET A 160 -2.37 -12.59 21.26
N ASN A 161 -2.90 -12.36 22.47
CA ASN A 161 -4.21 -11.75 22.60
C ASN A 161 -4.13 -10.28 22.13
N THR A 162 -5.15 -9.83 21.39
CA THR A 162 -5.23 -8.45 20.89
C THR A 162 -5.15 -7.43 22.04
N ASN A 163 -5.69 -7.76 23.22
CA ASN A 163 -5.65 -6.90 24.41
C ASN A 163 -4.24 -6.73 25.00
N SER A 164 -3.31 -7.64 24.67
CA SER A 164 -1.90 -7.55 25.08
C SER A 164 -1.09 -6.58 24.21
N LEU A 165 -1.65 -6.15 23.06
CA LEU A 165 -0.99 -5.29 22.09
C LEU A 165 -1.41 -3.83 22.27
N SER A 166 -0.50 -2.90 21.97
CA SER A 166 -0.76 -1.46 22.05
C SER A 166 -0.01 -0.70 20.97
N GLY A 167 -0.50 0.51 20.67
CA GLY A 167 0.08 1.39 19.66
C GLY A 167 0.19 0.71 18.29
N ILE A 168 1.31 0.91 17.59
CA ILE A 168 1.51 0.41 16.22
C ILE A 168 1.37 -1.12 16.09
N HIS A 169 1.68 -1.90 17.14
CA HIS A 169 1.54 -3.36 17.11
C HIS A 169 0.07 -3.78 16.97
N LEU A 170 -0.81 -3.12 17.73
CA LEU A 170 -2.26 -3.34 17.67
C LEU A 170 -2.80 -2.94 16.29
N GLU A 171 -2.39 -1.77 15.79
CA GLU A 171 -2.77 -1.28 14.46
C GLU A 171 -2.41 -2.28 13.36
N VAL A 172 -1.16 -2.79 13.38
CA VAL A 172 -0.68 -3.75 12.38
C VAL A 172 -1.45 -5.07 12.48
N ILE A 173 -1.72 -5.59 13.67
CA ILE A 173 -2.47 -6.84 13.81
C ILE A 173 -3.93 -6.69 13.39
N ASN A 174 -4.60 -5.61 13.79
CA ASN A 174 -5.95 -5.34 13.32
C ASN A 174 -5.98 -5.20 11.80
N PHE A 175 -4.98 -4.55 11.22
CA PHE A 175 -4.83 -4.49 9.77
C PHE A 175 -4.60 -5.87 9.15
N LEU A 176 -3.76 -6.73 9.73
CA LEU A 176 -3.48 -8.03 9.14
C LEU A 176 -4.65 -9.02 9.21
N LYS A 177 -5.56 -8.86 10.19
CA LYS A 177 -6.79 -9.68 10.30
C LYS A 177 -7.67 -9.55 9.06
N VAL A 178 -7.69 -8.38 8.40
CA VAL A 178 -8.59 -8.15 7.26
C VAL A 178 -8.17 -8.90 6.01
N LYS A 179 -6.95 -9.44 5.98
CA LYS A 179 -6.48 -10.31 4.89
C LYS A 179 -7.20 -11.64 4.84
N ASP A 180 -7.80 -12.05 5.96
CA ASP A 180 -8.53 -13.31 6.10
C ASP A 180 -10.05 -13.08 5.97
N MET A 181 -10.49 -11.85 5.64
CA MET A 181 -11.90 -11.44 5.48
C MET A 181 -12.25 -11.16 4.02
N THR A 182 -13.54 -11.12 3.69
CA THR A 182 -13.99 -10.56 2.40
C THR A 182 -13.66 -9.06 2.33
N TYR A 183 -13.61 -8.49 1.12
CA TYR A 183 -13.27 -7.06 0.97
C TYR A 183 -14.22 -6.14 1.75
N GLU A 184 -15.52 -6.42 1.72
CA GLU A 184 -16.53 -5.62 2.42
C GLU A 184 -16.39 -5.71 3.95
N GLU A 185 -16.29 -6.93 4.48
CA GLU A 185 -16.09 -7.16 5.90
C GLU A 185 -14.80 -6.52 6.40
N GLY A 186 -13.70 -6.71 5.65
CA GLY A 186 -12.42 -6.09 5.97
C GLY A 186 -12.48 -4.57 5.94
N PHE A 187 -13.22 -3.99 4.98
CA PHE A 187 -13.40 -2.55 4.88
C PHE A 187 -14.19 -1.97 6.07
N MET A 188 -15.26 -2.65 6.49
CA MET A 188 -16.00 -2.29 7.70
C MET A 188 -15.12 -2.42 8.95
N TYR A 189 -14.42 -3.56 9.10
CA TYR A 189 -13.59 -3.84 10.26
C TYR A 189 -12.49 -2.79 10.47
N ILE A 190 -11.75 -2.42 9.41
CA ILE A 190 -10.72 -1.37 9.49
C ILE A 190 -11.30 -0.02 9.93
N HIS A 191 -12.49 0.31 9.46
CA HIS A 191 -13.15 1.55 9.82
C HIS A 191 -13.55 1.55 11.31
N GLU A 192 -14.19 0.47 11.76
CA GLU A 192 -14.65 0.31 13.14
C GLU A 192 -13.51 0.21 14.13
N SER A 193 -12.40 -0.43 13.74
CA SER A 193 -11.19 -0.53 14.56
C SER A 193 -10.46 0.81 14.72
N CYS A 194 -10.96 1.89 14.09
CA CYS A 194 -10.37 3.23 14.10
C CYS A 194 -8.89 3.26 13.73
N ALA A 195 -8.46 2.37 12.82
CA ALA A 195 -7.03 2.17 12.59
C ALA A 195 -6.35 3.45 12.07
N ASP A 196 -5.16 3.78 12.61
CA ASP A 196 -4.41 4.97 12.22
C ASP A 196 -3.67 4.74 10.90
N PHE A 197 -4.32 5.12 9.81
CA PHE A 197 -3.74 5.10 8.47
C PHE A 197 -2.36 5.76 8.39
N LYS A 198 -2.11 6.89 9.08
CA LYS A 198 -0.81 7.59 9.00
C LYS A 198 0.29 6.80 9.70
N ALA A 199 -0.03 6.19 10.83
CA ALA A 199 0.90 5.33 11.55
C ALA A 199 1.24 4.09 10.71
N LEU A 200 0.22 3.38 10.21
CA LEU A 200 0.38 2.21 9.33
C LEU A 200 1.14 2.54 8.05
N LYS A 201 0.79 3.65 7.38
CA LYS A 201 1.49 4.13 6.18
C LYS A 201 2.96 4.36 6.45
N ARG A 202 3.29 5.01 7.57
CA ARG A 202 4.69 5.28 7.96
C ARG A 202 5.44 3.97 8.18
N GLU A 203 4.85 3.04 8.93
CA GLU A 203 5.45 1.75 9.25
C GLU A 203 5.71 0.94 7.97
N PHE A 204 4.70 0.78 7.13
CA PHE A 204 4.82 -0.01 5.90
C PHE A 204 5.77 0.60 4.89
N LEU A 205 5.71 1.92 4.64
CA LEU A 205 6.59 2.56 3.66
C LEU A 205 8.05 2.62 4.10
N LYS A 206 8.31 2.84 5.40
CA LYS A 206 9.68 3.01 5.92
C LYS A 206 10.34 1.70 6.35
N SER A 207 9.58 0.61 6.39
CA SER A 207 10.10 -0.69 6.81
C SER A 207 11.28 -1.13 5.95
N ARG A 208 12.30 -1.70 6.59
CA ARG A 208 13.44 -2.33 5.91
C ARG A 208 13.11 -3.70 5.32
N PHE A 209 11.94 -4.24 5.63
CA PHE A 209 11.48 -5.56 5.19
C PHE A 209 10.56 -5.44 3.97
N PRO A 210 10.97 -5.92 2.79
CA PRO A 210 10.14 -5.86 1.59
C PRO A 210 8.77 -6.54 1.75
N GLN A 211 8.69 -7.57 2.61
CA GLN A 211 7.44 -8.26 2.92
C GLN A 211 6.44 -7.34 3.63
N ILE A 212 6.92 -6.42 4.45
CA ILE A 212 6.08 -5.46 5.18
C ILE A 212 5.72 -4.28 4.28
N GLN A 213 6.65 -3.83 3.43
CA GLN A 213 6.35 -2.79 2.44
C GLN A 213 5.19 -3.17 1.51
N ARG A 214 5.05 -4.46 1.17
CA ARG A 214 3.92 -4.95 0.36
C ARG A 214 2.55 -4.68 0.99
N TYR A 215 2.46 -4.55 2.32
CA TYR A 215 1.22 -4.21 3.00
C TYR A 215 0.75 -2.78 2.72
N PHE A 216 1.63 -1.89 2.24
CA PHE A 216 1.23 -0.54 1.84
C PHE A 216 0.17 -0.55 0.73
N HIS A 217 0.33 -1.39 -0.29
CA HIS A 217 -0.65 -1.48 -1.37
C HIS A 217 -2.02 -1.95 -0.87
N VAL A 218 -2.02 -2.95 0.01
CA VAL A 218 -3.24 -3.45 0.66
C VAL A 218 -3.86 -2.37 1.56
N LEU A 219 -3.06 -1.57 2.26
CA LEU A 219 -3.56 -0.47 3.07
C LEU A 219 -4.31 0.57 2.24
N MET A 220 -3.80 0.90 1.04
CA MET A 220 -4.47 1.84 0.15
C MET A 220 -5.83 1.31 -0.34
N ASP A 221 -6.01 -0.01 -0.47
CA ASP A 221 -7.29 -0.61 -0.86
C ASP A 221 -8.41 -0.38 0.17
N PHE A 222 -8.06 -0.29 1.47
CA PHE A 222 -9.00 -0.02 2.55
C PHE A 222 -9.15 1.47 2.89
N TYR A 223 -8.29 2.32 2.31
CA TYR A 223 -8.34 3.78 2.40
C TYR A 223 -8.21 4.44 1.02
N PRO A 224 -9.09 4.10 0.05
CA PRO A 224 -8.95 4.55 -1.33
C PRO A 224 -8.96 6.07 -1.47
N GLU A 225 -9.69 6.79 -0.61
CA GLU A 225 -9.69 8.27 -0.62
C GLU A 225 -8.30 8.89 -0.39
N MET A 226 -7.38 8.16 0.26
CA MET A 226 -6.00 8.63 0.48
C MET A 226 -5.19 8.63 -0.81
N MET A 227 -5.54 7.77 -1.78
CA MET A 227 -4.94 7.77 -3.12
C MET A 227 -5.28 9.07 -3.86
N PHE A 228 -6.47 9.62 -3.59
CA PHE A 228 -7.01 10.79 -4.28
C PHE A 228 -6.82 12.09 -3.48
N GLY A 229 -5.84 12.13 -2.57
CA GLY A 229 -5.40 13.37 -1.91
C GLY A 229 -6.13 13.72 -0.60
N ALA A 230 -6.94 12.82 -0.05
CA ALA A 230 -7.42 12.98 1.32
C ALA A 230 -6.23 12.97 2.31
N ARG A 231 -6.26 13.87 3.30
CA ARG A 231 -5.27 13.87 4.40
C ARG A 231 -5.69 12.99 5.59
N LYS A 232 -6.99 12.78 5.73
CA LYS A 232 -7.63 11.96 6.76
C LYS A 232 -8.98 11.44 6.23
N PRO A 233 -9.44 10.28 6.70
CA PRO A 233 -10.73 9.76 6.27
C PRO A 233 -11.84 10.72 6.72
N TYR A 234 -12.91 10.79 5.94
CA TYR A 234 -14.09 11.53 6.35
C TYR A 234 -14.86 10.70 7.38
N ALA A 235 -15.43 11.35 8.39
CA ALA A 235 -16.12 10.64 9.48
C ALA A 235 -17.23 9.72 8.95
N ASN A 236 -18.00 10.20 7.97
CA ASN A 236 -19.11 9.43 7.36
C ASN A 236 -18.69 8.69 6.09
N ARG A 237 -17.41 8.28 5.97
CA ARG A 237 -16.92 7.58 4.77
C ARG A 237 -17.76 6.33 4.46
N MET A 238 -18.18 5.57 5.48
CA MET A 238 -18.99 4.36 5.28
C MET A 238 -20.32 4.66 4.59
N LYS A 239 -20.99 5.76 4.97
CA LYS A 239 -22.21 6.21 4.29
C LYS A 239 -21.96 6.55 2.83
N ILE A 240 -20.82 7.19 2.54
CA ILE A 240 -20.43 7.52 1.16
C ILE A 240 -20.11 6.26 0.34
N PHE A 241 -19.43 5.27 0.90
CA PHE A 241 -19.12 4.04 0.17
C PHE A 241 -20.34 3.11 0.04
N GLY A 242 -21.26 3.14 1.00
CA GLY A 242 -22.54 2.42 0.93
C GLY A 242 -23.52 3.05 -0.06
N ASP A 243 -23.59 4.38 -0.12
CA ASP A 243 -24.31 5.13 -1.14
C ASP A 243 -23.38 6.17 -1.79
N PRO A 244 -22.72 5.81 -2.92
CA PRO A 244 -21.83 6.68 -3.66
C PRO A 244 -22.46 7.97 -4.17
N LEU A 245 -23.79 8.07 -4.23
CA LEU A 245 -24.50 9.29 -4.61
C LEU A 245 -24.76 10.20 -3.40
N SER A 246 -24.49 9.73 -2.17
CA SER A 246 -24.67 10.52 -0.95
C SER A 246 -23.55 11.53 -0.67
N ILE A 247 -22.48 11.60 -1.49
CA ILE A 247 -21.36 12.54 -1.26
C ILE A 247 -21.91 13.97 -1.15
N PRO A 248 -21.64 14.69 -0.05
CA PRO A 248 -22.07 16.07 0.10
C PRO A 248 -21.48 16.98 -0.99
N ILE A 249 -22.24 17.97 -1.45
CA ILE A 249 -21.80 18.94 -2.47
C ILE A 249 -20.79 19.93 -1.85
N LYS A 250 -19.58 19.43 -1.55
CA LYS A 250 -18.45 20.16 -0.99
C LYS A 250 -17.22 19.86 -1.87
N PRO A 251 -16.52 20.88 -2.43
CA PRO A 251 -15.46 20.66 -3.41
C PRO A 251 -14.43 19.61 -3.00
N ARG A 252 -13.86 19.75 -1.80
CA ARG A 252 -12.86 18.81 -1.27
C ARG A 252 -13.35 17.37 -1.16
N LEU A 253 -14.63 17.17 -0.86
CA LEU A 253 -15.18 15.81 -0.77
C LEU A 253 -15.43 15.25 -2.16
N LEU A 254 -16.02 16.02 -3.07
CA LEU A 254 -16.32 15.58 -4.43
C LEU A 254 -15.05 15.19 -5.20
N CYS A 255 -14.01 16.03 -5.20
CA CYS A 255 -12.76 15.75 -5.92
C CYS A 255 -12.07 14.45 -5.46
N VAL A 256 -12.26 14.08 -4.20
CA VAL A 256 -11.62 12.89 -3.60
C VAL A 256 -12.52 11.67 -3.72
N TYR A 257 -13.76 11.79 -3.26
CA TYR A 257 -14.63 10.65 -3.02
C TYR A 257 -15.33 10.15 -4.27
N ILE A 258 -15.49 10.95 -5.33
CA ILE A 258 -16.04 10.43 -6.59
C ILE A 258 -15.14 9.30 -7.11
N SER A 259 -13.84 9.58 -7.25
CA SER A 259 -12.85 8.59 -7.70
C SER A 259 -12.66 7.46 -6.69
N ALA A 260 -12.67 7.77 -5.39
CA ALA A 260 -12.57 6.74 -4.35
C ALA A 260 -13.75 5.76 -4.38
N CYS A 261 -14.98 6.25 -4.60
CA CYS A 261 -16.17 5.41 -4.73
C CYS A 261 -16.08 4.53 -5.99
N VAL A 262 -15.66 5.08 -7.13
CA VAL A 262 -15.44 4.27 -8.35
C VAL A 262 -14.43 3.15 -8.08
N TYR A 263 -13.31 3.47 -7.41
CA TYR A 263 -12.33 2.47 -7.01
C TYR A 263 -12.94 1.38 -6.12
N PHE A 264 -13.65 1.79 -5.07
CA PHE A 264 -14.31 0.88 -4.13
C PHE A 264 -15.32 -0.05 -4.84
N ILE A 265 -16.18 0.50 -5.71
CA ILE A 265 -17.17 -0.27 -6.48
C ILE A 265 -16.47 -1.33 -7.35
N ARG A 266 -15.38 -0.96 -8.04
CA ARG A 266 -14.60 -1.89 -8.88
C ARG A 266 -13.95 -3.02 -8.10
N ARG A 267 -13.53 -2.75 -6.85
CA ARG A 267 -12.93 -3.77 -5.97
C ARG A 267 -13.99 -4.66 -5.33
N LYS A 268 -15.14 -4.08 -4.97
CA LYS A 268 -16.28 -4.78 -4.37
C LYS A 268 -16.99 -5.68 -5.38
N TYR A 269 -17.15 -5.23 -6.62
CA TYR A 269 -17.87 -5.96 -7.67
C TYR A 269 -16.94 -6.30 -8.83
N GLU A 270 -16.47 -7.56 -8.89
CA GLU A 270 -15.52 -8.02 -9.92
C GLU A 270 -16.01 -7.78 -11.35
N ALA A 271 -17.32 -7.97 -11.61
CA ALA A 271 -17.93 -7.72 -12.91
C ALA A 271 -17.77 -6.27 -13.41
N LEU A 272 -17.65 -5.30 -12.49
CA LEU A 272 -17.45 -3.90 -12.83
C LEU A 272 -15.97 -3.48 -12.85
N GLY A 273 -15.05 -4.39 -12.49
CA GLY A 273 -13.62 -4.11 -12.37
C GLY A 273 -12.99 -3.52 -13.64
N GLN A 274 -13.47 -3.95 -14.81
CA GLN A 274 -12.99 -3.50 -16.12
C GLN A 274 -13.93 -2.51 -16.83
N GLU A 275 -15.06 -2.13 -16.22
CA GLU A 275 -16.02 -1.24 -16.87
C GLU A 275 -15.45 0.18 -16.98
N LYS A 276 -15.15 0.58 -18.22
CA LYS A 276 -14.50 1.85 -18.52
C LYS A 276 -15.44 3.04 -18.30
N ASN A 277 -16.75 2.84 -18.49
CA ASN A 277 -17.73 3.92 -18.43
C ASN A 277 -18.24 4.22 -17.02
N LEU A 278 -17.97 3.37 -16.02
CA LEU A 278 -18.41 3.59 -14.65
C LEU A 278 -17.92 4.94 -14.09
N ASP A 279 -16.66 5.28 -14.35
CA ASP A 279 -16.07 6.55 -13.93
C ASP A 279 -16.75 7.75 -14.61
N VAL A 280 -17.00 7.64 -15.92
CA VAL A 280 -17.70 8.66 -16.70
C VAL A 280 -19.13 8.85 -16.17
N LEU A 281 -19.84 7.76 -15.91
CA LEU A 281 -21.21 7.77 -15.38
C LEU A 281 -21.26 8.46 -14.02
N MET A 282 -20.42 8.05 -13.07
CA MET A 282 -20.38 8.62 -11.73
C MET A 282 -20.06 10.13 -11.76
N LYS A 283 -19.06 10.53 -12.54
CA LYS A 283 -18.70 11.94 -12.70
C LYS A 283 -19.82 12.73 -13.38
N ALA A 284 -20.48 12.17 -14.40
CA ALA A 284 -21.61 12.83 -15.08
C ALA A 284 -22.80 13.07 -14.14
N ILE A 285 -23.18 12.08 -13.31
CA ILE A 285 -24.25 12.23 -12.30
C ILE A 285 -23.94 13.39 -11.35
N TYR A 286 -22.69 13.48 -10.87
CA TYR A 286 -22.30 14.56 -9.97
C TYR A 286 -22.26 15.93 -10.65
N ILE A 287 -21.82 16.00 -11.89
CA ILE A 287 -21.87 17.24 -12.68
C ILE A 287 -23.31 17.69 -12.85
N GLU A 288 -24.22 16.80 -13.24
CA GLU A 288 -25.64 17.10 -13.38
C GLU A 288 -26.24 17.61 -12.06
N ARG A 289 -25.97 16.91 -10.96
CA ARG A 289 -26.42 17.33 -9.62
C ARG A 289 -25.88 18.70 -9.20
N ILE A 290 -24.64 19.03 -9.54
CA ILE A 290 -24.06 20.36 -9.27
C ILE A 290 -24.77 21.41 -10.13
N LEU A 291 -24.99 21.14 -11.41
CA LEU A 291 -25.62 22.09 -12.33
C LEU A 291 -27.10 22.35 -11.98
N SER A 292 -27.83 21.34 -11.47
CA SER A 292 -29.23 21.48 -11.05
C SER A 292 -29.44 22.28 -9.76
N THR A 293 -28.38 22.68 -9.04
CA THR A 293 -28.48 23.37 -7.73
C THR A 293 -28.01 24.83 -7.76
N CYS A 294 -28.06 25.50 -8.91
CA CYS A 294 -27.54 26.87 -9.10
C CYS A 294 -26.10 27.02 -8.58
N PRO A 295 -25.12 26.38 -9.24
CA PRO A 295 -23.80 26.11 -8.67
C PRO A 295 -23.02 27.38 -8.35
N LYS A 296 -22.36 27.40 -7.19
CA LYS A 296 -21.38 28.45 -6.85
C LYS A 296 -20.18 28.37 -7.80
N ARG A 297 -19.56 29.52 -8.13
CA ARG A 297 -18.34 29.61 -8.97
C ARG A 297 -17.25 28.63 -8.54
N ARG A 298 -17.08 28.44 -7.23
CA ARG A 298 -16.12 27.50 -6.65
C ARG A 298 -16.36 26.05 -7.07
N LEU A 299 -17.61 25.58 -7.13
CA LEU A 299 -17.93 24.21 -7.54
C LEU A 299 -17.60 23.98 -9.02
N LEU A 300 -17.93 24.97 -9.87
CA LEU A 300 -17.58 24.92 -11.29
C LEU A 300 -16.05 24.84 -11.48
N LYS A 301 -15.32 25.76 -10.85
CA LYS A 301 -13.87 25.90 -11.00
C LYS A 301 -13.05 24.79 -10.32
N GLU A 302 -13.43 24.36 -9.12
CA GLU A 302 -12.65 23.38 -8.35
C GLU A 302 -13.07 21.94 -8.63
N VAL A 303 -14.34 21.69 -8.96
CA VAL A 303 -14.85 20.34 -9.16
C VAL A 303 -15.03 20.03 -10.63
N ILE A 304 -15.97 20.69 -11.32
CA ILE A 304 -16.31 20.33 -12.70
C ILE A 304 -15.10 20.45 -13.62
N HIS A 305 -14.32 21.52 -13.48
CA HIS A 305 -13.08 21.69 -14.22
C HIS A 305 -12.11 20.52 -14.00
N GLN A 306 -11.89 20.11 -12.75
CA GLN A 306 -10.99 18.99 -12.43
C GLN A 306 -11.52 17.67 -12.99
N LEU A 307 -12.83 17.41 -12.84
CA LEU A 307 -13.43 16.20 -13.41
C LEU A 307 -13.25 16.14 -14.94
N ILE A 308 -13.36 17.27 -15.64
CA ILE A 308 -13.11 17.35 -17.08
C ILE A 308 -11.62 17.12 -17.40
N LEU A 309 -10.69 17.69 -16.62
CA LEU A 309 -9.26 17.45 -16.83
C LEU A 309 -8.91 15.97 -16.67
N ASP A 310 -9.47 15.33 -15.65
CA ASP A 310 -9.30 13.89 -15.40
C ASP A 310 -9.99 13.03 -16.46
N THR A 311 -11.07 13.52 -17.07
CA THR A 311 -11.92 12.74 -17.99
C THR A 311 -12.51 13.63 -19.09
N PRO A 312 -11.74 13.94 -20.14
CA PRO A 312 -12.13 14.92 -21.16
C PRO A 312 -13.43 14.60 -21.91
N ILE A 313 -13.78 13.30 -22.03
CA ILE A 313 -15.04 12.87 -22.66
C ILE A 313 -16.28 13.40 -21.94
N LEU A 314 -16.17 13.82 -20.66
CA LEU A 314 -17.25 14.46 -19.93
C LEU A 314 -17.73 15.74 -20.60
N VAL A 315 -16.87 16.47 -21.31
CA VAL A 315 -17.29 17.67 -22.07
C VAL A 315 -18.34 17.28 -23.11
N LYS A 316 -18.11 16.21 -23.87
CA LYS A 316 -19.08 15.68 -24.83
C LYS A 316 -20.38 15.29 -24.15
N VAL A 317 -20.30 14.59 -23.01
CA VAL A 317 -21.49 14.17 -22.24
C VAL A 317 -22.31 15.38 -21.78
N ILE A 318 -21.66 16.40 -21.20
CA ILE A 318 -22.31 17.63 -20.72
C ILE A 318 -22.99 18.38 -21.87
N VAL A 319 -22.28 18.56 -22.99
CA VAL A 319 -22.78 19.28 -24.17
C VAL A 319 -23.96 18.54 -24.83
N MET A 320 -23.92 17.20 -24.88
CA MET A 320 -25.00 16.39 -25.45
C MET A 320 -26.22 16.30 -24.55
N ARG A 321 -26.04 16.19 -23.22
CA ARG A 321 -27.16 16.18 -22.24
C ARG A 321 -27.80 17.56 -22.06
N ARG A 322 -27.09 18.61 -22.45
CA ARG A 322 -27.43 20.02 -22.18
C ARG A 322 -27.50 20.31 -20.68
N PHE A 323 -27.62 21.57 -20.35
CA PHE A 323 -27.83 22.06 -18.99
C PHE A 323 -28.59 23.39 -19.07
N PRO A 324 -29.13 23.92 -17.96
CA PRO A 324 -29.92 25.14 -17.99
C PRO A 324 -29.21 26.29 -18.72
N CYS A 325 -29.88 26.88 -19.73
CA CYS A 325 -29.27 27.89 -20.61
C CYS A 325 -28.72 29.11 -19.84
N ASN A 326 -29.37 29.49 -18.74
CA ASN A 326 -28.92 30.57 -17.87
C ASN A 326 -27.54 30.32 -17.20
N LEU A 327 -27.05 29.08 -17.20
CA LEU A 327 -25.73 28.73 -16.67
C LEU A 327 -24.63 28.77 -17.73
N VAL A 328 -24.93 28.89 -19.03
CA VAL A 328 -23.96 28.79 -20.13
C VAL A 328 -22.79 29.74 -19.95
N ARG A 329 -23.08 31.04 -19.82
CA ARG A 329 -22.05 32.07 -19.57
C ARG A 329 -21.20 31.74 -18.35
N LYS A 330 -21.84 31.40 -17.23
CA LYS A 330 -21.14 31.08 -15.98
C LYS A 330 -20.25 29.84 -16.11
N MET A 331 -20.71 28.81 -16.82
CA MET A 331 -19.96 27.59 -17.09
C MET A 331 -18.70 27.90 -17.90
N VAL A 332 -18.85 28.64 -19.01
CA VAL A 332 -17.74 29.04 -19.89
C VAL A 332 -16.74 29.94 -19.15
N GLU A 333 -17.21 30.89 -18.33
CA GLU A 333 -16.34 31.78 -17.55
C GLU A 333 -15.59 31.06 -16.43
N CYS A 334 -16.21 30.08 -15.77
CA CYS A 334 -15.70 29.48 -14.53
C CYS A 334 -15.00 28.13 -14.73
N VAL A 335 -15.17 27.46 -15.87
CA VAL A 335 -14.59 26.14 -16.17
C VAL A 335 -13.62 26.27 -17.35
N PRO A 336 -12.32 26.53 -17.11
CA PRO A 336 -11.36 26.81 -18.19
C PRO A 336 -11.24 25.68 -19.21
N SER A 337 -11.38 24.42 -18.78
CA SER A 337 -11.34 23.26 -19.68
C SER A 337 -12.57 23.13 -20.59
N PHE A 338 -13.60 23.97 -20.40
CA PHE A 338 -14.80 23.92 -21.22
C PHE A 338 -14.62 24.49 -22.63
N HIS A 339 -13.47 25.11 -22.93
CA HIS A 339 -13.08 25.46 -24.30
C HIS A 339 -13.13 24.27 -25.27
N LEU A 340 -12.90 23.05 -24.75
CA LEU A 340 -13.00 21.78 -25.50
C LEU A 340 -14.41 21.53 -26.08
N ALA A 341 -15.44 22.22 -25.58
CA ALA A 341 -16.81 22.08 -26.06
C ALA A 341 -17.04 22.75 -27.42
N TYR A 342 -16.15 23.65 -27.85
CA TYR A 342 -16.41 24.57 -28.96
C TYR A 342 -16.74 23.85 -30.27
N GLU A 343 -15.84 22.97 -30.74
CA GLU A 343 -16.02 22.29 -32.03
C GLU A 343 -17.27 21.42 -32.06
N LEU A 344 -17.53 20.69 -30.97
CA LEU A 344 -18.72 19.86 -30.85
C LEU A 344 -19.99 20.70 -30.86
N SER A 345 -20.00 21.80 -30.12
CA SER A 345 -21.16 22.70 -30.02
C SER A 345 -21.45 23.37 -31.36
N LEU A 346 -20.42 23.87 -32.04
CA LEU A 346 -20.53 24.44 -33.38
C LEU A 346 -21.07 23.41 -34.38
N LYS A 347 -20.54 22.19 -34.37
CA LYS A 347 -21.00 21.11 -35.25
C LYS A 347 -22.47 20.76 -35.02
N ILE A 348 -22.94 20.76 -33.76
CA ILE A 348 -24.35 20.51 -33.45
C ILE A 348 -25.22 21.69 -33.90
N LEU A 349 -24.78 22.93 -33.66
CA LEU A 349 -25.49 24.13 -34.10
C LEU A 349 -25.64 24.18 -35.63
N CYS A 350 -24.60 23.80 -36.39
CA CYS A 350 -24.70 23.73 -37.86
C CYS A 350 -25.78 22.75 -38.34
N LYS A 351 -26.06 21.69 -37.58
CA LYS A 351 -27.12 20.72 -37.89
C LYS A 351 -28.50 21.18 -37.44
N ASN A 352 -28.57 22.01 -36.41
CA ASN A 352 -29.81 22.57 -35.90
C ASN A 352 -29.63 24.07 -35.58
N PRO A 353 -29.67 24.95 -36.59
CA PRO A 353 -29.30 26.36 -36.43
C PRO A 353 -30.20 27.17 -35.51
N ASN A 354 -31.40 26.67 -35.20
CA ASN A 354 -32.37 27.34 -34.34
C ASN A 354 -32.30 26.87 -32.88
N ASP A 355 -31.30 26.08 -32.50
CA ASP A 355 -31.15 25.57 -31.14
C ASP A 355 -30.54 26.63 -30.21
N SER A 356 -31.41 27.26 -29.41
CA SER A 356 -31.03 28.38 -28.52
C SER A 356 -29.96 28.03 -27.48
N PHE A 357 -29.86 26.76 -27.06
CA PHE A 357 -28.80 26.33 -26.15
C PHE A 357 -27.43 26.34 -26.84
N TYR A 358 -27.34 25.75 -28.03
CA TYR A 358 -26.07 25.69 -28.77
C TYR A 358 -25.68 27.05 -29.35
N GLU A 359 -26.65 27.89 -29.72
CA GLU A 359 -26.40 29.29 -30.09
C GLU A 359 -25.71 30.03 -28.93
N ALA A 360 -26.32 30.02 -27.74
CA ALA A 360 -25.75 30.68 -26.56
C ALA A 360 -24.38 30.10 -26.18
N LEU A 361 -24.20 28.78 -26.30
CA LEU A 361 -22.94 28.12 -25.96
C LEU A 361 -21.81 28.48 -26.92
N VAL A 362 -22.07 28.47 -28.23
CA VAL A 362 -21.09 28.87 -29.25
C VAL A 362 -20.74 30.35 -29.09
N GLU A 363 -21.74 31.20 -28.87
CA GLU A 363 -21.55 32.63 -28.65
C GLU A 363 -20.62 32.91 -27.45
N GLU A 364 -20.91 32.33 -26.28
CA GLU A 364 -20.12 32.54 -25.07
C GLU A 364 -18.71 31.93 -25.19
N LEU A 365 -18.56 30.76 -25.83
CA LEU A 365 -17.25 30.16 -26.07
C LEU A 365 -16.39 31.00 -27.00
N LEU A 366 -16.97 31.56 -28.07
CA LEU A 366 -16.22 32.38 -29.02
C LEU A 366 -15.84 33.74 -28.42
N LYS A 367 -16.74 34.36 -27.64
CA LYS A 367 -16.43 35.55 -26.84
C LYS A 367 -15.29 35.33 -25.86
N LYS A 368 -15.26 34.16 -25.21
CA LYS A 368 -14.24 33.84 -24.20
C LYS A 368 -12.91 33.39 -24.80
N TYR A 369 -12.94 32.69 -25.93
CA TYR A 369 -11.79 32.08 -26.60
C TYR A 369 -11.74 32.42 -28.10
N PRO A 370 -11.53 33.70 -28.48
CA PRO A 370 -11.51 34.15 -29.86
C PRO A 370 -10.16 33.82 -30.54
N THR A 371 -9.81 32.54 -30.62
CA THR A 371 -8.61 32.11 -31.36
C THR A 371 -8.88 32.21 -32.86
N GLU A 372 -7.85 32.48 -33.66
CA GLU A 372 -7.94 32.52 -35.12
C GLU A 372 -8.58 31.23 -35.69
N SER A 373 -8.23 30.07 -35.13
CA SER A 373 -8.83 28.77 -35.48
C SER A 373 -10.33 28.72 -35.21
N ASN A 374 -10.78 29.22 -34.04
CA ASN A 374 -12.20 29.24 -33.70
C ASN A 374 -12.97 30.22 -34.59
N VAL A 375 -12.45 31.42 -34.79
CA VAL A 375 -13.08 32.43 -35.66
C VAL A 375 -13.22 31.92 -37.10
N ARG A 376 -12.18 31.30 -37.67
CA ARG A 376 -12.24 30.68 -39.00
C ARG A 376 -13.30 29.59 -39.11
N LYS A 377 -13.38 28.70 -38.11
CA LYS A 377 -14.39 27.63 -38.07
C LYS A 377 -15.82 28.19 -38.00
N PHE A 378 -16.04 29.23 -37.19
CA PHE A 378 -17.32 29.93 -37.15
C PHE A 378 -17.67 30.57 -38.50
N GLY A 379 -16.73 31.32 -39.09
CA GLY A 379 -16.90 32.00 -40.37
C GLY A 379 -17.25 31.04 -41.51
N ALA A 380 -16.61 29.87 -41.56
CA ALA A 380 -16.90 28.83 -42.55
C ALA A 380 -18.36 28.34 -42.53
N CYS A 381 -19.04 28.44 -41.39
CA CYS A 381 -20.42 28.01 -41.19
C CYS A 381 -21.41 29.18 -41.03
N ALA A 382 -20.96 30.44 -41.14
CA ALA A 382 -21.77 31.62 -40.84
C ALA A 382 -23.06 31.71 -41.68
N HIS A 383 -23.02 31.22 -42.92
CA HIS A 383 -24.17 31.16 -43.83
C HIS A 383 -25.35 30.30 -43.32
N LEU A 384 -25.13 29.45 -42.32
CA LEU A 384 -26.16 28.59 -41.73
C LEU A 384 -26.89 29.24 -40.56
N PHE A 385 -26.40 30.37 -40.01
CA PHE A 385 -26.88 30.93 -38.76
C PHE A 385 -27.82 32.14 -38.95
N GLY A 386 -28.67 32.40 -37.97
CA GLY A 386 -29.57 33.55 -37.97
C GLY A 386 -28.84 34.89 -37.87
N LYS A 387 -29.38 35.93 -38.53
CA LYS A 387 -28.84 37.30 -38.52
C LYS A 387 -28.54 37.84 -37.10
N PRO A 388 -29.38 37.62 -36.07
CA PRO A 388 -29.11 38.15 -34.73
C PRO A 388 -27.81 37.63 -34.11
N LEU A 389 -27.45 36.35 -34.32
CA LEU A 389 -26.20 35.78 -33.81
C LEU A 389 -24.99 36.38 -34.54
N LEU A 390 -25.08 36.48 -35.86
CA LEU A 390 -24.02 37.05 -36.71
C LEU A 390 -23.74 38.50 -36.34
N GLU A 391 -24.79 39.31 -36.12
CA GLU A 391 -24.65 40.70 -35.69
C GLU A 391 -23.96 40.83 -34.33
N ARG A 392 -24.32 39.99 -33.35
CA ARG A 392 -23.68 40.00 -32.01
C ARG A 392 -22.21 39.59 -32.03
N LEU A 393 -21.77 38.79 -33.02
CA LEU A 393 -20.40 38.28 -33.13
C LEU A 393 -19.58 38.97 -34.24
N ARG A 394 -20.16 39.94 -34.94
CA ARG A 394 -19.55 40.62 -36.09
C ARG A 394 -18.18 41.21 -35.81
N TYR A 395 -17.97 41.78 -34.63
CA TYR A 395 -16.70 42.37 -34.23
C TYR A 395 -15.54 41.35 -34.14
N LEU A 396 -15.84 40.06 -34.00
CA LEU A 396 -14.84 38.98 -33.99
C LEU A 396 -14.52 38.48 -35.40
N THR A 397 -15.49 38.54 -36.32
CA THR A 397 -15.30 38.10 -37.71
C THR A 397 -14.63 39.18 -38.56
N ASP A 398 -14.92 40.46 -38.31
CA ASP A 398 -14.36 41.61 -39.04
C ASP A 398 -12.89 41.89 -38.63
N ALA A 399 -12.44 41.38 -37.48
CA ALA A 399 -11.06 41.56 -36.99
C ALA A 399 -10.05 40.54 -37.54
N CYS A 400 -10.51 39.55 -38.32
CA CYS A 400 -9.69 38.47 -38.89
C CYS A 400 -9.70 38.44 -40.44
N SER A 401 -10.39 39.40 -41.07
CA SER A 401 -10.47 39.60 -42.52
C SER A 401 -9.40 40.53 -43.06
#